data_AF-A0A9D8MGU2-F1
#
_entry.id   AF-A0A9D8MGU2-F1
#
_cell.length_a   1.000
_cell.length_b   1.000
_cell.length_c   1.000
_cell.angle_alpha   90.00
_cell.angle_beta   90.00
_cell.angle_gamma   90.00
#
_symmetry.space_group_name_H-M   'P 1'
#
loop_
_entity.id
_entity.type
_entity.pdbx_description
1 polymer ?
#
loop_
_entity_poly.entity_id
_entity_poly.type
_entity_poly.pdbx_seq_one_letter_code
_entity_poly.pdbx_strand_id
1 'polypeptide(L)'
;MKKFLLMVLMLVVTTVAATAQTVTTDKRFARGATMAFGRMTVTGLSSSQIAEQGFCYSTEKAEPTVDDQTTKSFLTNNGRIYWLKDLTPATKYYMRAYVKTKSGDALYGDVIKFYTIPKGEVKLTMRTSGDDNSNRIKAAAETAVEWWNNLTEIKDFTTNIGYNSGTPTAECSYGGWMSVGPNTSYQRCGTILHELLHGVGVIPWAGTQWSKYDLRSSKNGDGYGSGYWLGDRVTEVLS
;
A
#
# COMPACT_ATOMS: atom_id res chain seq x y z
N MET A 1 48.00 59.09 -30.73
CA MET A 1 48.04 57.61 -30.68
C MET A 1 47.00 57.14 -29.66
N LYS A 2 45.85 56.59 -30.10
CA LYS A 2 44.89 55.91 -29.21
C LYS A 2 44.60 54.54 -29.84
N LYS A 3 45.09 53.48 -29.22
CA LYS A 3 44.84 52.08 -29.62
C LYS A 3 43.43 51.71 -29.15
N PHE A 4 42.52 51.45 -30.07
CA PHE A 4 41.24 50.80 -29.77
C PHE A 4 41.50 49.30 -29.65
N LEU A 5 41.38 48.76 -28.45
CA LEU A 5 41.46 47.32 -28.20
C LEU A 5 40.06 46.74 -28.40
N LEU A 6 39.85 45.99 -29.49
CA LEU A 6 38.63 45.25 -29.73
C LEU A 6 38.67 43.97 -28.87
N MET A 7 37.91 43.95 -27.77
CA MET A 7 37.77 42.76 -26.93
C MET A 7 36.65 41.90 -27.51
N VAL A 8 37.02 40.86 -28.26
CA VAL A 8 36.08 39.84 -28.76
C VAL A 8 35.70 38.95 -27.57
N LEU A 9 34.49 39.13 -27.04
CA LEU A 9 33.92 38.25 -26.03
C LEU A 9 33.51 36.94 -26.70
N MET A 10 34.37 35.93 -26.63
CA MET A 10 34.08 34.58 -27.14
C MET A 10 33.11 33.90 -26.15
N LEU A 11 31.81 33.96 -26.45
CA LEU A 11 30.77 33.26 -25.70
C LEU A 11 30.93 31.75 -25.95
N VAL A 12 31.61 31.05 -25.04
CA VAL A 12 31.66 29.59 -25.06
C VAL A 12 30.31 29.07 -24.58
N VAL A 13 29.43 28.73 -25.51
CA VAL A 13 28.18 28.01 -25.21
C VAL A 13 28.56 26.55 -24.96
N THR A 14 28.82 26.21 -23.71
CA THR A 14 28.89 24.80 -23.29
C THR A 14 27.49 24.21 -23.39
N THR A 15 27.26 23.36 -24.37
CA THR A 15 26.04 22.56 -24.46
C THR A 15 26.08 21.52 -23.33
N VAL A 16 25.42 21.81 -22.22
CA VAL A 16 25.14 20.80 -21.20
C VAL A 16 24.14 19.85 -21.83
N ALA A 17 24.53 18.62 -22.13
CA ALA A 17 23.60 17.59 -22.59
C ALA A 17 22.48 17.48 -21.54
N ALA A 18 21.25 17.78 -21.94
CA ALA A 18 20.11 17.61 -21.06
C ALA A 18 20.03 16.13 -20.65
N THR A 19 19.99 15.85 -19.35
CA THR A 19 19.73 14.50 -18.85
C THR A 19 18.46 13.97 -19.51
N ALA A 20 18.52 12.75 -20.06
CA ALA A 20 17.37 12.09 -20.64
C ALA A 20 16.25 11.99 -19.59
N GLN A 21 15.05 12.45 -19.95
CA GLN A 21 13.88 12.36 -19.07
C GLN A 21 13.39 10.92 -19.07
N THR A 22 13.35 10.30 -17.90
CA THR A 22 12.91 8.91 -17.77
C THR A 22 11.97 8.74 -16.59
N VAL A 23 10.94 7.93 -16.81
CA VAL A 23 10.00 7.47 -15.79
C VAL A 23 10.20 5.97 -15.66
N THR A 24 10.39 5.47 -14.45
CA THR A 24 10.56 4.05 -14.18
C THR A 24 9.42 3.58 -13.29
N THR A 25 8.68 2.57 -13.75
CA THR A 25 7.71 1.86 -12.91
C THR A 25 8.49 0.86 -12.04
N ASP A 26 8.37 0.95 -10.72
CA ASP A 26 9.03 -0.01 -9.82
C ASP A 26 8.37 -1.38 -9.96
N LYS A 27 9.17 -2.41 -10.21
CA LYS A 27 8.70 -3.79 -10.37
C LYS A 27 8.13 -4.38 -9.08
N ARG A 28 8.48 -3.82 -7.92
CA ARG A 28 7.92 -4.20 -6.62
C ARG A 28 6.57 -3.53 -6.44
N PHE A 29 5.54 -4.35 -6.21
CA PHE A 29 4.17 -3.90 -6.02
C PHE A 29 3.45 -4.80 -5.03
N ALA A 30 2.42 -4.24 -4.39
CA ALA A 30 1.50 -4.99 -3.53
C ALA A 30 0.11 -4.94 -4.15
N ARG A 31 -0.71 -5.94 -3.86
CA ARG A 31 -2.05 -6.06 -4.43
C ARG A 31 -3.02 -6.71 -3.45
N GLY A 32 -4.27 -6.27 -3.53
CA GLY A 32 -5.43 -6.90 -2.93
C GLY A 32 -6.45 -7.31 -4.01
N ALA A 33 -7.65 -7.63 -3.59
CA ALA A 33 -8.77 -8.00 -4.45
C ALA A 33 -9.31 -6.79 -5.22
N THR A 34 -9.33 -5.62 -4.57
CA THR A 34 -9.91 -4.40 -5.13
C THR A 34 -8.92 -3.26 -5.24
N MET A 35 -7.63 -3.53 -5.02
CA MET A 35 -6.61 -2.49 -5.00
C MET A 35 -5.23 -3.01 -5.39
N ALA A 36 -4.38 -2.08 -5.81
CA ALA A 36 -2.95 -2.33 -6.01
C ALA A 36 -2.13 -1.10 -5.62
N PHE A 37 -0.87 -1.35 -5.31
CA PHE A 37 0.07 -0.34 -4.83
C PHE A 37 1.37 -0.44 -5.61
N GLY A 38 1.83 0.69 -6.16
CA GLY A 38 3.06 0.76 -6.94
C GLY A 38 3.88 2.00 -6.62
N ARG A 39 5.17 1.96 -6.97
CA ARG A 39 6.09 3.10 -6.88
C ARG A 39 6.62 3.46 -8.24
N MET A 40 7.11 4.68 -8.37
CA MET A 40 7.83 5.11 -9.56
C MET A 40 9.04 5.98 -9.19
N THR A 41 9.98 6.07 -10.12
CA THR A 41 11.09 7.02 -10.08
C THR A 41 11.05 7.91 -11.31
N VAL A 42 11.35 9.18 -11.14
CA VAL A 42 11.42 10.17 -12.24
C VAL A 42 12.81 10.81 -12.21
N THR A 43 13.52 10.77 -13.32
CA THR A 43 14.85 11.40 -13.49
C THR A 43 14.86 12.30 -14.71
N GLY A 44 15.70 13.33 -14.70
CA GLY A 44 15.78 14.33 -15.78
C GLY A 44 14.66 15.38 -15.78
N LEU A 45 13.73 15.31 -14.83
CA LEU A 45 12.68 16.31 -14.63
C LEU A 45 12.75 16.89 -13.21
N SER A 46 12.73 18.22 -13.12
CA SER A 46 12.50 18.91 -11.87
C SER A 46 11.02 18.93 -11.50
N SER A 47 10.71 19.07 -10.22
CA SER A 47 9.33 19.15 -9.71
C SER A 47 8.54 20.30 -10.34
N SER A 48 9.20 21.39 -10.74
CA SER A 48 8.55 22.53 -11.38
C SER A 48 8.11 22.26 -12.82
N GLN A 49 8.69 21.26 -13.49
CA GLN A 49 8.35 20.84 -14.85
C GLN A 49 7.22 19.80 -14.88
N ILE A 50 6.95 19.14 -13.77
CA ILE A 50 5.89 18.13 -13.65
C ILE A 50 4.55 18.84 -13.41
N ALA A 51 3.59 18.63 -14.31
CA ALA A 51 2.21 19.05 -14.11
C ALA A 51 1.44 18.02 -13.27
N GLU A 52 1.65 16.74 -13.57
CA GLU A 52 0.95 15.62 -12.94
C GLU A 52 1.80 14.34 -13.03
N GLN A 53 1.65 13.44 -12.07
CA GLN A 53 2.25 12.11 -12.13
C GLN A 53 1.37 11.09 -11.40
N GLY A 54 1.31 9.88 -11.93
CA GLY A 54 0.43 8.83 -11.43
C GLY A 54 0.69 7.48 -12.08
N PHE A 55 -0.29 6.60 -11.98
CA PHE A 55 -0.32 5.33 -12.71
C PHE A 55 -1.49 5.33 -13.67
N CYS A 56 -1.27 4.80 -14.87
CA CYS A 56 -2.32 4.44 -15.80
C CYS A 56 -2.44 2.92 -15.85
N TYR A 57 -3.66 2.42 -16.02
CA TYR A 57 -3.95 0.99 -15.96
C TYR A 57 -5.15 0.60 -16.84
N SER A 58 -5.18 -0.66 -17.26
CA SER A 58 -6.22 -1.22 -18.13
C SER A 58 -6.32 -2.74 -17.97
N THR A 59 -7.50 -3.32 -18.20
CA THR A 59 -7.70 -4.77 -18.35
C THR A 59 -7.45 -5.24 -19.79
N GLU A 60 -7.65 -4.34 -20.77
CA GLU A 60 -7.63 -4.65 -22.19
C GLU A 60 -6.30 -4.29 -22.87
N LYS A 61 -5.78 -3.09 -22.59
CA LYS A 61 -4.58 -2.57 -23.25
C LYS A 61 -3.33 -3.00 -22.51
N ALA A 62 -2.41 -3.66 -23.22
CA ALA A 62 -1.11 -4.05 -22.69
C ALA A 62 -0.22 -2.84 -22.36
N GLU A 63 -0.42 -1.71 -23.03
CA GLU A 63 0.29 -0.46 -22.78
C GLU A 63 -0.70 0.69 -22.48
N PRO A 64 -1.24 0.78 -21.26
CA PRO A 64 -2.23 1.79 -20.89
C PRO A 64 -1.68 3.21 -21.00
N THR A 65 -2.43 4.19 -21.51
CA THR A 65 -2.01 5.60 -21.56
C THR A 65 -2.77 6.43 -20.53
N VAL A 66 -2.46 7.73 -20.46
CA VAL A 66 -3.23 8.69 -19.64
C VAL A 66 -4.68 8.88 -20.09
N ASP A 67 -5.07 8.32 -21.23
CA ASP A 67 -6.45 8.32 -21.75
C ASP A 67 -7.26 7.09 -21.27
N ASP A 68 -6.59 6.13 -20.61
CA ASP A 68 -7.21 5.00 -19.95
C ASP A 68 -7.55 5.35 -18.48
N GLN A 69 -7.75 4.32 -17.64
CA GLN A 69 -7.93 4.56 -16.21
C GLN A 69 -6.63 5.08 -15.60
N THR A 70 -6.73 6.09 -14.74
CA THR A 70 -5.57 6.68 -14.06
C THR A 70 -5.82 6.79 -12.56
N THR A 71 -4.74 6.77 -11.78
CA THR A 71 -4.76 7.13 -10.38
C THR A 71 -3.64 8.13 -10.07
N LYS A 72 -4.00 9.10 -9.23
CA LYS A 72 -3.11 10.09 -8.64
C LYS A 72 -3.13 10.03 -7.13
N SER A 73 -3.98 9.15 -6.57
CA SER A 73 -4.02 8.91 -5.14
C SER A 73 -2.75 8.20 -4.72
N PHE A 74 -2.14 8.68 -3.65
CA PHE A 74 -0.96 8.06 -3.08
C PHE A 74 -0.99 8.13 -1.56
N LEU A 75 -0.25 7.21 -0.95
CA LEU A 75 0.16 7.25 0.44
C LEU A 75 1.59 7.78 0.52
N THR A 76 1.93 8.41 1.64
CA THR A 76 3.29 8.93 1.89
C THR A 76 4.00 8.01 2.86
N ASN A 77 5.06 7.34 2.40
CA ASN A 77 5.99 6.59 3.23
C ASN A 77 7.32 6.42 2.47
N ASN A 78 8.38 7.11 2.91
CA ASN A 78 9.67 7.17 2.21
C ASN A 78 9.51 7.43 0.70
N GLY A 79 8.71 8.45 0.37
CA GLY A 79 8.24 8.72 -0.99
C GLY A 79 6.76 8.45 -1.17
N ARG A 80 6.33 8.37 -2.44
CA ARG A 80 4.93 8.15 -2.83
C ARG A 80 4.68 6.70 -3.18
N ILE A 81 3.64 6.13 -2.59
CA ILE A 81 3.09 4.82 -2.96
C ILE A 81 1.74 5.07 -3.61
N TYR A 82 1.66 4.88 -4.92
CA TYR A 82 0.45 5.11 -5.69
C TYR A 82 -0.56 4.01 -5.41
N TRP A 83 -1.82 4.40 -5.21
CA TRP A 83 -2.90 3.52 -4.81
C TRP A 83 -3.95 3.46 -5.93
N LEU A 84 -4.03 2.30 -6.57
CA LEU A 84 -5.11 1.94 -7.50
C LEU A 84 -6.26 1.37 -6.66
N LYS A 85 -7.45 1.95 -6.80
CA LYS A 85 -8.66 1.62 -6.04
C LYS A 85 -9.73 1.02 -6.95
N ASP A 86 -10.75 0.43 -6.33
CA ASP A 86 -11.97 -0.02 -6.99
C ASP A 86 -11.73 -0.98 -8.16
N LEU A 87 -10.65 -1.77 -8.06
CA LEU A 87 -10.33 -2.81 -9.05
C LEU A 87 -11.29 -3.99 -8.92
N THR A 88 -11.49 -4.71 -10.02
CA THR A 88 -12.29 -5.93 -10.01
C THR A 88 -11.46 -7.09 -9.44
N PRO A 89 -11.97 -7.90 -8.50
CA PRO A 89 -11.28 -9.10 -8.00
C PRO A 89 -10.98 -10.13 -9.08
N ALA A 90 -9.97 -10.97 -8.83
CA ALA A 90 -9.53 -12.05 -9.72
C ALA A 90 -9.36 -11.65 -11.21
N THR A 91 -8.92 -10.41 -11.46
CA THR A 91 -8.89 -9.80 -12.80
C THR A 91 -7.47 -9.44 -13.19
N LYS A 92 -7.12 -9.66 -14.46
CA LYS A 92 -5.82 -9.28 -15.04
C LYS A 92 -5.79 -7.79 -15.35
N TYR A 93 -4.71 -7.12 -14.97
CA TYR A 93 -4.45 -5.72 -15.27
C TYR A 93 -3.03 -5.53 -15.81
N TYR A 94 -2.89 -4.48 -16.61
CA TYR A 94 -1.61 -3.85 -16.93
C TYR A 94 -1.59 -2.48 -16.26
N MET A 95 -0.47 -2.11 -15.65
CA MET A 95 -0.26 -0.78 -15.11
C MET A 95 1.11 -0.24 -15.51
N ARG A 96 1.22 1.07 -15.68
CA ARG A 96 2.51 1.75 -15.84
C ARG A 96 2.49 3.13 -15.22
N ALA A 97 3.63 3.54 -14.68
CA ALA A 97 3.82 4.90 -14.19
C ALA A 97 3.76 5.91 -15.34
N TYR A 98 3.25 7.10 -15.08
CA TYR A 98 3.28 8.21 -16.03
C TYR A 98 3.60 9.54 -15.36
N VAL A 99 4.15 10.45 -16.15
CA VAL A 99 4.35 11.85 -15.81
C VAL A 99 3.84 12.71 -16.97
N LYS A 100 2.96 13.68 -16.69
CA LYS A 100 2.63 14.76 -17.61
C LYS A 100 3.48 15.98 -17.26
N THR A 101 4.23 16.48 -18.22
CA THR A 101 5.00 17.71 -18.08
C THR A 101 4.09 18.93 -18.29
N LYS A 102 4.53 20.10 -17.82
CA LYS A 102 3.83 21.37 -18.08
C LYS A 102 3.86 21.80 -19.56
N SER A 103 4.76 21.21 -20.37
CA SER A 103 4.75 21.38 -21.84
C SER A 103 3.66 20.56 -22.52
N GLY A 104 3.02 19.62 -21.82
CA GLY A 104 1.96 18.76 -22.34
C GLY A 104 2.43 17.35 -22.73
N ASP A 105 3.73 17.05 -22.63
CA ASP A 105 4.28 15.74 -22.95
C ASP A 105 3.93 14.71 -21.88
N ALA A 106 3.59 13.49 -22.30
CA ALA A 106 3.37 12.36 -21.41
C ALA A 106 4.52 11.36 -21.53
N LEU A 107 5.25 11.17 -20.43
CA LEU A 107 6.31 10.18 -20.29
C LEU A 107 5.76 8.97 -19.54
N TYR A 108 6.21 7.79 -19.92
CA TYR A 108 5.73 6.53 -19.36
C TYR A 108 6.90 5.65 -18.94
N GLY A 109 6.70 4.88 -17.88
CA GLY A 109 7.62 3.82 -17.48
C GLY A 109 7.23 2.45 -18.02
N ASP A 110 8.00 1.46 -17.60
CA ASP A 110 7.78 0.05 -17.97
C ASP A 110 6.39 -0.44 -17.55
N VAL A 111 5.83 -1.37 -18.33
CA VAL A 111 4.56 -2.01 -18.03
C VAL A 111 4.75 -3.11 -17.00
N ILE A 112 3.86 -3.15 -16.02
CA ILE A 112 3.70 -4.27 -15.09
C ILE A 112 2.36 -4.95 -15.36
N LYS A 113 2.41 -6.24 -15.63
CA LYS A 113 1.24 -7.12 -15.66
C LYS A 113 1.04 -7.71 -14.26
N PHE A 114 -0.15 -7.54 -13.71
CA PHE A 114 -0.53 -8.17 -12.45
C PHE A 114 -1.97 -8.68 -12.53
N TYR A 115 -2.37 -9.43 -11.51
CA TYR A 115 -3.76 -9.85 -11.32
C TYR A 115 -4.23 -9.26 -10.00
N THR A 116 -5.49 -8.94 -9.79
CA THR A 116 -6.01 -8.82 -8.42
C THR A 116 -6.21 -10.23 -7.85
N ILE A 117 -6.26 -10.37 -6.52
CA ILE A 117 -6.59 -11.66 -5.90
C ILE A 117 -8.12 -11.87 -5.90
N PRO A 118 -8.62 -13.12 -5.79
CA PRO A 118 -10.00 -13.36 -5.37
C PRO A 118 -10.32 -12.61 -4.07
N LYS A 119 -11.56 -12.12 -3.96
CA LYS A 119 -12.01 -11.49 -2.72
C LYS A 119 -12.21 -12.56 -1.65
N GLY A 120 -11.73 -12.29 -0.44
CA GLY A 120 -12.03 -13.11 0.73
C GLY A 120 -13.50 -13.03 1.11
N GLU A 121 -13.95 -14.02 1.89
CA GLU A 121 -15.33 -14.19 2.34
C GLU A 121 -15.39 -14.42 3.86
N VAL A 122 -14.49 -13.79 4.62
CA VAL A 122 -14.55 -13.76 6.08
C VAL A 122 -15.89 -13.16 6.50
N LYS A 123 -16.64 -13.91 7.31
CA LYS A 123 -17.95 -13.50 7.82
C LYS A 123 -17.82 -12.95 9.24
N LEU A 124 -18.55 -11.87 9.52
CA LEU A 124 -18.61 -11.25 10.84
C LEU A 124 -19.92 -11.61 11.53
N THR A 125 -19.82 -12.16 12.74
CA THR A 125 -20.92 -12.28 13.70
C THR A 125 -20.60 -11.42 14.92
N MET A 126 -21.60 -10.69 15.42
CA MET A 126 -21.43 -9.81 16.59
C MET A 126 -22.26 -10.30 17.78
N ARG A 127 -21.66 -10.32 18.96
CA ARG A 127 -22.34 -10.41 20.27
C ARG A 127 -22.38 -8.99 20.85
N THR A 128 -23.38 -8.22 20.46
CA THR A 128 -23.53 -6.81 20.83
C THR A 128 -24.77 -6.59 21.69
N SER A 129 -24.65 -5.69 22.67
CA SER A 129 -25.75 -5.14 23.48
C SER A 129 -26.22 -3.75 23.01
N GLY A 130 -25.62 -3.21 21.93
CA GLY A 130 -25.93 -1.87 21.41
C GLY A 130 -25.36 -0.70 22.23
N ASP A 131 -24.60 -0.98 23.29
CA ASP A 131 -23.89 0.04 24.07
C ASP A 131 -22.69 0.64 23.31
N ASP A 132 -22.15 1.73 23.85
CA ASP A 132 -21.04 2.47 23.26
C ASP A 132 -19.79 1.63 22.98
N ASN A 133 -19.44 0.67 23.85
CA ASN A 133 -18.31 -0.22 23.60
C ASN A 133 -18.64 -1.16 22.44
N SER A 134 -19.80 -1.80 22.51
CA SER A 134 -20.26 -2.71 21.46
C SER A 134 -20.35 -2.04 20.10
N ASN A 135 -20.77 -0.77 20.03
CA ASN A 135 -20.85 0.01 18.79
C ASN A 135 -19.45 0.33 18.22
N ARG A 136 -18.50 0.74 19.06
CA ARG A 136 -17.10 0.97 18.63
C ARG A 136 -16.45 -0.31 18.13
N ILE A 137 -16.62 -1.41 18.88
CA ILE A 137 -16.09 -2.72 18.50
C ILE A 137 -16.70 -3.19 17.19
N LYS A 138 -18.01 -3.03 17.00
CA LYS A 138 -18.69 -3.36 15.74
C LYS A 138 -18.08 -2.60 14.56
N ALA A 139 -17.94 -1.28 14.66
CA ALA A 139 -17.36 -0.47 13.59
C ALA A 139 -15.90 -0.86 13.27
N ALA A 140 -15.10 -1.13 14.31
CA ALA A 140 -13.74 -1.64 14.16
C ALA A 140 -13.70 -3.01 13.47
N ALA A 141 -14.62 -3.91 13.84
CA ALA A 141 -14.72 -5.26 13.30
C ALA A 141 -15.16 -5.28 11.83
N GLU A 142 -16.16 -4.47 11.47
CA GLU A 142 -16.61 -4.33 10.08
C GLU A 142 -15.46 -3.85 9.19
N THR A 143 -14.72 -2.84 9.64
CA THR A 143 -13.54 -2.33 8.92
C THR A 143 -12.45 -3.41 8.82
N ALA A 144 -12.18 -4.15 9.90
CA ALA A 144 -11.15 -5.18 9.90
C ALA A 144 -11.50 -6.33 8.95
N VAL A 145 -12.75 -6.81 8.95
CA VAL A 145 -13.21 -7.86 8.04
C VAL A 145 -13.21 -7.38 6.59
N GLU A 146 -13.53 -6.11 6.33
CA GLU A 146 -13.37 -5.52 5.01
C GLU A 146 -11.91 -5.57 4.53
N TRP A 147 -10.94 -5.22 5.39
CA TRP A 147 -9.52 -5.34 5.05
C TRP A 147 -9.10 -6.79 4.80
N TRP A 148 -9.50 -7.74 5.65
CA TRP A 148 -9.23 -9.16 5.42
C TRP A 148 -9.78 -9.64 4.07
N ASN A 149 -11.01 -9.26 3.73
CA ASN A 149 -11.63 -9.67 2.48
C ASN A 149 -11.00 -8.99 1.25
N ASN A 150 -10.46 -7.79 1.40
CA ASN A 150 -9.79 -7.08 0.30
C ASN A 150 -8.30 -7.40 0.18
N LEU A 151 -7.64 -7.89 1.21
CA LEU A 151 -6.18 -8.12 1.22
C LEU A 151 -5.80 -9.59 1.32
N THR A 152 -6.76 -10.50 1.49
CA THR A 152 -6.54 -11.95 1.54
C THR A 152 -7.60 -12.70 0.74
N GLU A 153 -7.33 -13.96 0.47
CA GLU A 153 -8.25 -14.88 -0.24
C GLU A 153 -9.00 -15.81 0.74
N ILE A 154 -9.00 -15.51 2.04
CA ILE A 154 -9.54 -16.42 3.06
C ILE A 154 -11.03 -16.63 2.85
N LYS A 155 -11.44 -17.90 2.85
CA LYS A 155 -12.83 -18.37 2.80
C LYS A 155 -13.15 -19.25 4.00
N ASP A 156 -14.43 -19.52 4.19
CA ASP A 156 -14.93 -20.46 5.21
C ASP A 156 -14.50 -20.16 6.65
N PHE A 157 -14.20 -18.89 6.92
CA PHE A 157 -13.86 -18.40 8.25
C PHE A 157 -14.94 -17.41 8.72
N THR A 158 -15.52 -17.69 9.89
CA THR A 158 -16.49 -16.79 10.53
C THR A 158 -15.94 -16.36 11.87
N THR A 159 -15.75 -15.06 12.04
CA THR A 159 -15.37 -14.50 13.33
C THR A 159 -16.63 -14.12 14.12
N ASN A 160 -16.58 -14.35 15.44
CA ASN A 160 -17.64 -14.03 16.36
C ASN A 160 -17.07 -13.10 17.44
N ILE A 161 -17.39 -11.81 17.37
CA ILE A 161 -16.75 -10.76 18.17
C ILE A 161 -17.75 -10.16 19.16
N GLY A 162 -17.36 -10.00 20.42
CA GLY A 162 -18.22 -9.44 21.46
C GLY A 162 -17.49 -8.56 22.46
N TYR A 163 -18.24 -7.65 23.06
CA TYR A 163 -17.79 -6.89 24.23
C TYR A 163 -17.88 -7.74 25.51
N ASN A 164 -16.88 -7.66 26.37
CA ASN A 164 -16.90 -8.24 27.71
C ASN A 164 -16.13 -7.33 28.67
N SER A 165 -16.80 -6.82 29.72
CA SER A 165 -16.16 -5.98 30.73
C SER A 165 -15.07 -6.70 31.53
N GLY A 166 -15.11 -8.04 31.58
CA GLY A 166 -14.11 -8.88 32.24
C GLY A 166 -12.85 -9.13 31.43
N THR A 167 -12.83 -8.83 30.13
CA THR A 167 -11.61 -9.00 29.29
C THR A 167 -10.71 -7.77 29.47
N PRO A 168 -9.45 -7.90 29.92
CA PRO A 168 -8.57 -6.75 30.15
C PRO A 168 -8.13 -6.01 28.87
N THR A 169 -7.99 -6.75 27.77
CA THR A 169 -7.46 -6.27 26.47
C THR A 169 -8.41 -6.63 25.32
N ALA A 170 -7.93 -7.33 24.30
CA ALA A 170 -8.71 -8.19 23.43
C ALA A 170 -8.07 -9.58 23.44
N GLU A 171 -8.87 -10.61 23.18
CA GLU A 171 -8.41 -11.99 23.08
C GLU A 171 -9.24 -12.72 22.02
N CYS A 172 -8.61 -13.59 21.25
CA CYS A 172 -9.29 -14.42 20.25
C CYS A 172 -8.81 -15.86 20.26
N SER A 173 -9.75 -16.80 20.28
CA SER A 173 -9.46 -18.22 20.12
C SER A 173 -9.25 -18.59 18.65
N TYR A 174 -8.60 -19.72 18.40
CA TYR A 174 -8.70 -20.38 17.10
C TYR A 174 -10.18 -20.55 16.71
N GLY A 175 -10.49 -20.32 15.43
CA GLY A 175 -11.86 -20.33 14.95
C GLY A 175 -12.62 -19.01 15.16
N GLY A 176 -11.96 -17.97 15.68
CA GLY A 176 -12.46 -16.60 15.59
C GLY A 176 -13.44 -16.18 16.68
N TRP A 177 -13.55 -16.90 17.81
CA TRP A 177 -14.29 -16.36 18.95
C TRP A 177 -13.43 -15.30 19.64
N MET A 178 -13.88 -14.04 19.63
CA MET A 178 -13.13 -12.89 20.12
C MET A 178 -13.88 -12.14 21.21
N SER A 179 -13.20 -11.79 22.29
CA SER A 179 -13.71 -10.95 23.36
C SER A 179 -12.88 -9.66 23.45
N VAL A 180 -13.53 -8.50 23.55
CA VAL A 180 -12.88 -7.19 23.62
C VAL A 180 -13.32 -6.45 24.88
N GLY A 181 -12.33 -5.93 25.60
CA GLY A 181 -12.47 -5.23 26.87
C GLY A 181 -12.99 -3.79 26.76
N PRO A 182 -13.16 -3.11 27.91
CA PRO A 182 -13.76 -1.77 27.99
C PRO A 182 -12.82 -0.63 27.54
N ASN A 183 -11.51 -0.86 27.50
CA ASN A 183 -10.57 0.21 27.13
C ASN A 183 -10.64 0.50 25.63
N THR A 184 -10.95 1.75 25.30
CA THR A 184 -11.12 2.23 23.92
C THR A 184 -9.86 2.14 23.06
N SER A 185 -8.67 2.00 23.66
CA SER A 185 -7.43 1.71 22.91
C SER A 185 -7.46 0.34 22.22
N TYR A 186 -8.16 -0.65 22.79
CA TYR A 186 -8.30 -2.00 22.24
C TYR A 186 -9.52 -2.17 21.32
N GLN A 187 -10.46 -1.22 21.35
CA GLN A 187 -11.67 -1.24 20.52
C GLN A 187 -11.43 -0.60 19.13
N ARG A 188 -10.28 -0.89 18.52
CA ARG A 188 -9.82 -0.27 17.28
C ARG A 188 -9.57 -1.33 16.21
N CYS A 189 -9.72 -0.95 14.94
CA CYS A 189 -9.54 -1.84 13.80
C CYS A 189 -8.19 -2.60 13.84
N GLY A 190 -7.09 -1.92 14.19
CA GLY A 190 -5.77 -2.56 14.29
C GLY A 190 -5.71 -3.69 15.34
N THR A 191 -6.41 -3.54 16.47
CA THR A 191 -6.52 -4.60 17.47
C THR A 191 -7.33 -5.77 16.95
N ILE A 192 -8.47 -5.51 16.30
CA ILE A 192 -9.28 -6.58 15.71
C ILE A 192 -8.51 -7.32 14.61
N LEU A 193 -7.79 -6.61 13.76
CA LEU A 193 -6.90 -7.22 12.75
C LEU A 193 -5.86 -8.14 13.40
N HIS A 194 -5.23 -7.70 14.49
CA HIS A 194 -4.29 -8.51 15.26
C HIS A 194 -4.96 -9.77 15.81
N GLU A 195 -6.09 -9.62 16.48
CA GLU A 195 -6.79 -10.75 17.11
C GLU A 195 -7.30 -11.77 16.06
N LEU A 196 -7.72 -11.29 14.89
CA LEU A 196 -8.10 -12.17 13.78
C LEU A 196 -6.93 -13.02 13.26
N LEU A 197 -5.67 -12.58 13.40
CA LEU A 197 -4.50 -13.42 13.09
C LEU A 197 -4.50 -14.68 13.94
N HIS A 198 -4.76 -14.55 15.25
CA HIS A 198 -4.93 -15.71 16.13
C HIS A 198 -6.10 -16.58 15.67
N GLY A 199 -7.23 -15.94 15.32
CA GLY A 199 -8.43 -16.62 14.83
C GLY A 199 -8.20 -17.54 13.63
N VAL A 200 -7.41 -17.08 12.65
CA VAL A 200 -7.05 -17.84 11.44
C VAL A 200 -5.83 -18.77 11.62
N GLY A 201 -5.26 -18.83 12.83
CA GLY A 201 -4.15 -19.73 13.15
C GLY A 201 -2.75 -19.18 12.84
N VAL A 202 -2.60 -17.88 12.60
CA VAL A 202 -1.29 -17.24 12.45
C VAL A 202 -0.73 -16.93 13.84
N ILE A 203 0.26 -17.72 14.28
CA ILE A 203 0.85 -17.59 15.63
C ILE A 203 2.14 -16.75 15.58
N PRO A 204 2.19 -15.59 16.25
CA PRO A 204 3.43 -14.84 16.47
C PRO A 204 4.20 -15.36 17.70
N TRP A 205 4.37 -16.68 17.85
CA TRP A 205 5.19 -17.22 18.95
C TRP A 205 6.67 -16.97 18.69
N ALA A 206 7.44 -16.67 19.74
CA ALA A 206 8.89 -16.48 19.67
C ALA A 206 9.55 -17.75 19.10
N GLY A 207 10.05 -17.65 17.87
CA GLY A 207 10.73 -18.73 17.15
C GLY A 207 10.09 -19.11 15.82
N THR A 208 8.85 -18.69 15.55
CA THR A 208 8.24 -18.89 14.23
C THR A 208 8.77 -17.86 13.23
N GLN A 209 8.72 -18.17 11.93
CA GLN A 209 9.09 -17.22 10.87
C GLN A 209 8.30 -15.90 10.97
N TRP A 210 7.10 -15.92 11.58
CA TRP A 210 6.24 -14.75 11.84
C TRP A 210 6.79 -13.76 12.88
N SER A 211 7.74 -14.21 13.71
CA SER A 211 8.43 -13.38 14.70
C SER A 211 9.78 -12.83 14.20
N LYS A 212 10.29 -13.32 13.06
CA LYS A 212 11.59 -12.95 12.50
C LYS A 212 11.55 -11.64 11.72
N TYR A 213 12.73 -11.06 11.49
CA TYR A 213 12.94 -9.73 10.93
C TYR A 213 12.43 -9.53 9.49
N ASP A 214 12.29 -10.59 8.69
CA ASP A 214 11.95 -10.47 7.26
C ASP A 214 10.51 -10.02 6.98
N LEU A 215 9.61 -10.22 7.95
CA LEU A 215 8.18 -9.93 7.79
C LEU A 215 7.68 -8.74 8.66
N ARG A 216 8.60 -8.03 9.33
CA ARG A 216 8.30 -6.98 10.31
C ARG A 216 8.89 -5.63 9.88
N SER A 217 8.24 -4.54 10.29
CA SER A 217 8.62 -3.17 9.92
C SER A 217 9.92 -2.65 10.54
N SER A 218 10.42 -3.28 11.62
CA SER A 218 11.70 -2.90 12.23
C SER A 218 12.52 -4.10 12.71
N LYS A 219 13.85 -3.94 12.72
CA LYS A 219 14.81 -4.97 13.11
C LYS A 219 15.30 -4.70 14.54
N ASN A 220 15.15 -5.66 15.45
CA ASN A 220 15.92 -5.66 16.70
C ASN A 220 17.21 -6.48 16.50
N GLY A 221 18.22 -6.23 17.34
CA GLY A 221 19.52 -6.91 17.27
C GLY A 221 19.52 -8.37 17.74
N ASP A 222 18.37 -8.91 18.15
CA ASP A 222 18.19 -10.25 18.72
C ASP A 222 17.68 -11.31 17.70
N GLY A 223 17.56 -10.93 16.42
CA GLY A 223 17.04 -11.80 15.36
C GLY A 223 15.50 -11.85 15.28
N TYR A 224 14.81 -11.11 16.14
CA TYR A 224 13.36 -10.92 16.10
C TYR A 224 13.02 -9.52 15.62
N GLY A 225 11.93 -9.39 14.86
CA GLY A 225 11.45 -8.09 14.40
C GLY A 225 10.60 -7.41 15.46
N SER A 226 10.79 -6.10 15.67
CA SER A 226 9.81 -5.26 16.37
C SER A 226 8.85 -4.61 15.37
N GLY A 227 7.73 -4.05 15.84
CA GLY A 227 6.81 -3.28 14.99
C GLY A 227 5.76 -4.11 14.24
N TYR A 228 5.12 -3.49 13.24
CA TYR A 228 4.00 -4.06 12.49
C TYR A 228 4.47 -5.23 11.63
N TRP A 229 3.67 -6.30 11.60
CA TRP A 229 3.86 -7.34 10.59
C TRP A 229 3.32 -6.80 9.25
N LEU A 230 4.15 -6.87 8.22
CA LEU A 230 3.86 -6.32 6.90
C LEU A 230 3.69 -7.45 5.86
N GLY A 231 4.43 -8.55 6.03
CA GLY A 231 4.55 -9.58 5.00
C GLY A 231 5.56 -9.19 3.92
N ASP A 232 6.01 -10.16 3.14
CA ASP A 232 7.05 -10.02 2.10
C ASP A 232 6.75 -8.90 1.10
N ARG A 233 5.57 -8.93 0.47
CA ARG A 233 5.19 -8.00 -0.61
C ARG A 233 5.00 -6.57 -0.11
N VAL A 234 4.50 -6.39 1.11
CA VAL A 234 4.33 -5.06 1.68
C VAL A 234 5.68 -4.52 2.12
N THR A 235 6.55 -5.35 2.72
CA THR A 235 7.92 -4.95 3.06
C THR A 235 8.67 -4.44 1.83
N GLU A 236 8.60 -5.13 0.70
CA GLU A 236 9.24 -4.71 -0.55
C GLU A 236 8.72 -3.36 -1.08
N VAL A 237 7.44 -3.06 -0.88
CA VAL A 237 6.82 -1.79 -1.27
C VAL A 237 7.10 -0.68 -0.27
N LEU A 238 7.37 -0.98 1.00
CA LEU A 238 7.70 0.03 2.02
C LEU A 238 9.19 0.36 2.09
N SER A 239 10.07 -0.55 1.65
CA SER A 239 11.52 -0.38 1.57
C SER A 239 11.98 0.41 0.35
#